data_AF-A0A914MP07-F1
#
_entry.id   AF-A0A914MP07-F1
#
_cell.length_a   1.000
_cell.length_b   1.000
_cell.length_c   1.000
_cell.angle_alpha   90.00
_cell.angle_beta   90.00
_cell.angle_gamma   90.00
#
_symmetry.space_group_name_H-M   'P 1'
#
loop_
_entity.id
_entity.type
_entity.pdbx_description
1 polymer ?
#
loop_
_entity_poly.entity_id
_entity_poly.type
_entity_poly.pdbx_seq_one_letter_code
_entity_poly.pdbx_strand_id
1 'polypeptide(L)'
;MQSMVITSKMESVGIKLDRRKAGKMVSYILEKMVFIEGEIYKLAGERFNLDSASEVSKILFIKLQLNLPEHIISNNNCKTRKRHRKHFPTNASVLKQINHPICVKIDKWRRMSNALSCLRSLLASVSSGDSRIHTHFENIGTITGRVCCFSPNLQFISKKSLFDEKTASSVRSIFVVPNGRILLAVDYSQLELRILCALSEDLELAKMLKEEDPFERISIEFGRSINSKNNEKGNLKKENNNEIVGIGREKAKQLCYAIIYGMGATTLGNELKIQTEEAQLLIDGFFKLFPSK
;
A
#
# COMPACT_ATOMS: atom_id res chain seq x y z
N MET A 1 -11.74 -19.56 -24.16
CA MET A 1 -10.57 -20.32 -24.67
C MET A 1 -9.40 -19.44 -25.09
N GLN A 2 -9.57 -18.34 -25.85
CA GLN A 2 -8.44 -17.52 -26.32
C GLN A 2 -7.54 -16.95 -25.20
N SER A 3 -8.12 -16.46 -24.10
CA SER A 3 -7.35 -15.98 -22.93
C SER A 3 -6.43 -17.04 -22.32
N MET A 4 -6.87 -18.30 -22.28
CA MET A 4 -6.06 -19.43 -21.80
C MET A 4 -4.90 -19.72 -22.74
N VAL A 5 -5.11 -19.61 -24.06
CA VAL A 5 -4.04 -19.76 -25.06
C VAL A 5 -2.98 -18.66 -24.91
N ILE A 6 -3.41 -17.42 -24.69
CA ILE A 6 -2.50 -16.28 -24.48
C ILE A 6 -1.69 -16.49 -23.19
N THR A 7 -2.36 -16.78 -22.07
CA THR A 7 -1.68 -16.99 -20.79
C THR A 7 -0.71 -18.17 -20.87
N SER A 8 -1.08 -19.30 -21.49
CA SER A 8 -0.16 -20.42 -21.71
C SER A 8 1.10 -20.05 -22.50
N LYS A 9 0.97 -19.19 -23.53
CA LYS A 9 2.13 -18.64 -24.25
C LYS A 9 2.98 -17.72 -23.37
N MET A 10 2.37 -16.95 -22.47
CA MET A 10 3.09 -16.12 -21.51
C MET A 10 3.86 -16.98 -20.51
N GLU A 11 3.29 -18.09 -20.04
CA GLU A 11 3.98 -19.05 -19.15
C GLU A 11 5.20 -19.66 -19.83
N SER A 12 5.05 -20.15 -21.06
CA SER A 12 6.16 -20.77 -21.79
C SER A 12 7.28 -19.78 -22.12
N VAL A 13 6.94 -18.52 -22.41
CA VAL A 13 7.93 -17.47 -22.64
C VAL A 13 8.58 -17.03 -21.33
N GLY A 14 7.86 -16.89 -20.22
CA GLY A 14 8.42 -16.43 -18.93
C GLY A 14 8.99 -15.01 -18.95
N ILE A 15 9.67 -14.60 -17.88
CA ILE A 15 10.38 -13.31 -17.77
C ILE A 15 11.83 -13.50 -17.32
N LYS A 16 12.78 -12.80 -17.94
CA LYS A 16 14.20 -12.93 -17.62
C LYS A 16 14.55 -12.21 -16.31
N LEU A 17 15.36 -12.87 -15.48
CA LEU A 17 15.84 -12.36 -14.21
C LEU A 17 17.38 -12.35 -14.19
N ASP A 18 17.97 -11.27 -13.66
CA ASP A 18 19.41 -11.20 -13.38
C ASP A 18 19.72 -11.81 -12.00
N ARG A 19 20.20 -13.07 -12.01
CA ARG A 19 20.55 -13.82 -10.80
C ARG A 19 21.64 -13.13 -9.98
N ARG A 20 22.62 -12.48 -10.63
CA ARG A 20 23.72 -11.80 -9.94
C ARG A 20 23.20 -10.56 -9.23
N LYS A 21 22.38 -9.76 -9.90
CA LYS A 21 21.75 -8.58 -9.32
C LYS A 21 20.83 -8.95 -8.14
N ALA A 22 20.03 -10.00 -8.30
CA ALA A 22 19.19 -10.52 -7.22
C ALA A 22 20.02 -11.01 -6.02
N GLY A 23 21.10 -11.77 -6.24
CA GLY A 23 21.99 -12.24 -5.18
C GLY A 23 22.71 -11.10 -4.42
N LYS A 24 23.18 -10.07 -5.13
CA LYS A 24 23.71 -8.84 -4.52
C LYS A 24 22.67 -8.14 -3.65
N MET A 25 21.43 -8.04 -4.15
CA MET A 25 20.33 -7.44 -3.40
C MET A 25 20.00 -8.24 -2.13
N VAL A 26 19.95 -9.56 -2.21
CA VAL A 26 19.76 -10.44 -1.04
C VAL A 26 20.83 -10.21 0.02
N SER A 27 22.10 -10.19 -0.39
CA SER A 27 23.23 -9.99 0.53
C SER A 27 23.15 -8.64 1.23
N TYR A 28 22.86 -7.59 0.46
CA TYR A 28 22.72 -6.23 0.99
C TYR A 28 21.51 -6.08 1.94
N ILE A 29 20.38 -6.74 1.65
CA ILE A 29 19.23 -6.76 2.55
C ILE A 29 19.59 -7.42 3.87
N LEU A 30 20.23 -8.59 3.83
CA LEU A 30 20.63 -9.32 5.04
C LEU A 30 21.56 -8.48 5.94
N GLU A 31 22.57 -7.83 5.36
CA GLU A 31 23.47 -6.95 6.09
C GLU A 31 22.71 -5.80 6.79
N LYS A 32 21.81 -5.13 6.07
CA LYS A 32 21.02 -4.02 6.62
C LYS A 32 20.00 -4.48 7.66
N MET A 33 19.43 -5.68 7.50
CA MET A 33 18.53 -6.27 8.48
C MET A 33 19.26 -6.48 9.81
N VAL A 34 20.44 -7.09 9.81
CA VAL A 34 21.24 -7.32 11.04
C VAL A 34 21.53 -6.01 11.78
N PHE A 35 21.88 -4.95 11.06
CA PHE A 35 22.11 -3.63 11.67
C PHE A 35 20.83 -3.08 12.35
N ILE A 36 19.70 -3.11 11.63
CA ILE A 36 18.42 -2.59 12.14
C ILE A 36 17.90 -3.44 13.30
N GLU A 37 18.07 -4.76 13.25
CA GLU A 37 17.76 -5.67 14.36
C GLU A 37 18.52 -5.29 15.62
N GLY A 38 19.83 -5.05 15.50
CA GLY A 38 20.66 -4.61 16.62
C GLY A 38 20.16 -3.31 17.24
N GLU A 39 19.74 -2.34 16.44
CA GLU A 39 19.13 -1.10 16.94
C GLU A 39 17.77 -1.33 17.61
N ILE A 40 16.93 -2.20 17.06
CA ILE A 40 15.62 -2.53 17.66
C ILE A 40 15.81 -3.21 19.01
N TYR A 41 16.73 -4.17 19.13
CA TYR A 41 17.02 -4.85 20.39
C TYR A 41 17.59 -3.91 21.45
N LYS A 42 18.43 -2.94 21.05
CA LYS A 42 18.91 -1.89 21.97
C LYS A 42 17.76 -1.03 22.49
N LEU A 43 16.83 -0.63 21.62
CA LEU A 43 15.65 0.17 22.02
C LEU A 43 14.66 -0.63 22.88
N ALA A 44 14.52 -1.94 22.65
CA ALA A 44 13.64 -2.82 23.41
C ALA A 44 14.26 -3.31 24.73
N GLY A 45 15.59 -3.23 24.87
CA GLY A 45 16.36 -3.78 25.99
C GLY A 45 16.38 -5.30 26.06
N GLU A 46 15.86 -6.01 25.06
CA GLU A 46 15.89 -7.47 24.96
C GLU A 46 15.77 -7.95 23.51
N ARG A 47 16.09 -9.23 23.29
CA ARG A 47 15.87 -9.91 22.01
C ARG A 47 14.49 -10.56 21.99
N PHE A 48 13.85 -10.46 20.83
CA PHE A 48 12.54 -11.04 20.55
C PHE A 48 12.39 -11.30 19.05
N ASN A 49 11.39 -12.09 18.68
CA ASN A 49 11.09 -12.41 17.30
C ASN A 49 10.34 -11.25 16.61
N LEU A 50 10.99 -10.61 15.64
CA LEU A 50 10.44 -9.49 14.88
C LEU A 50 9.37 -9.89 13.84
N ASP A 51 9.39 -11.17 13.40
CA ASP A 51 8.33 -11.74 12.56
C ASP A 51 7.05 -12.00 13.37
N SER A 52 7.18 -12.22 14.69
CA SER A 52 6.04 -12.48 15.59
C SER A 52 5.32 -11.18 15.94
N ALA A 53 4.16 -10.96 15.31
CA ALA A 53 3.31 -9.81 15.63
C ALA A 53 2.88 -9.75 17.11
N SER A 54 2.80 -10.91 17.76
CA SER A 54 2.49 -11.05 19.18
C SER A 54 3.64 -10.55 20.07
N GLU A 55 4.87 -10.98 19.79
CA GLU A 55 6.04 -10.52 20.56
C GLU A 55 6.30 -9.03 20.36
N VAL A 56 6.25 -8.56 19.10
CA VAL A 56 6.34 -7.13 18.80
C VAL A 56 5.27 -6.35 19.59
N SER A 57 4.03 -6.84 19.64
CA SER A 57 2.96 -6.21 20.40
C SER A 57 3.25 -6.13 21.90
N LYS A 58 3.79 -7.21 22.50
CA LYS A 58 4.18 -7.23 23.91
C LYS A 58 5.28 -6.20 24.20
N ILE A 59 6.31 -6.13 23.36
CA ILE A 59 7.40 -5.16 23.52
C ILE A 59 6.85 -3.73 23.46
N LEU A 60 6.08 -3.39 22.43
CA LEU A 60 5.62 -2.03 22.21
C LEU A 60 4.64 -1.55 23.28
N PHE A 61 3.66 -2.38 23.65
CA PHE A 61 2.52 -1.91 24.45
C PHE A 61 2.55 -2.34 25.91
N ILE A 62 3.26 -3.43 26.24
CA ILE A 62 3.37 -3.90 27.62
C ILE A 62 4.67 -3.41 28.24
N LYS A 63 5.81 -3.63 27.57
CA LYS A 63 7.13 -3.28 28.11
C LYS A 63 7.45 -1.80 27.96
N LEU A 64 7.36 -1.27 26.74
CA LEU A 64 7.62 0.14 26.44
C LEU A 64 6.42 1.05 26.75
N GLN A 65 5.26 0.47 27.06
CA GLN A 65 4.02 1.19 27.41
C GLN A 65 3.66 2.30 26.42
N LEU A 66 3.92 2.08 25.12
CA LEU A 66 3.60 3.06 24.09
C LEU A 66 2.08 3.20 23.97
N ASN A 67 1.63 4.44 23.80
CA ASN A 67 0.20 4.71 23.65
C ASN A 67 -0.33 4.08 22.37
N LEU A 68 -1.39 3.29 22.51
CA LEU A 68 -2.17 2.81 21.37
C LEU A 68 -2.93 3.99 20.75
N PRO A 69 -3.07 4.03 19.42
CA PRO A 69 -3.96 5.00 18.79
C PRO A 69 -5.39 4.91 19.31
N GLU A 70 -6.02 6.06 19.58
CA GLU A 70 -7.35 6.17 20.21
C GLU A 70 -8.43 5.36 19.50
N HIS A 71 -8.39 5.28 18.16
CA HIS A 71 -9.36 4.50 17.38
C HIS A 71 -9.26 2.97 17.59
N ILE A 72 -8.13 2.49 18.12
CA ILE A 72 -7.94 1.08 18.51
C ILE A 72 -8.49 0.87 19.92
N ILE A 73 -8.33 1.87 20.79
CA ILE A 73 -8.85 1.88 22.17
C ILE A 73 -10.39 1.96 22.16
N SER A 74 -10.98 2.83 21.34
CA SER A 74 -12.45 3.02 21.26
C SER A 74 -13.17 1.82 20.64
N ASN A 75 -12.56 1.16 19.65
CA ASN A 75 -13.08 -0.07 19.05
C ASN A 75 -13.03 -1.29 20.00
N ASN A 76 -12.34 -1.20 21.14
CA ASN A 76 -12.40 -2.23 22.18
C ASN A 76 -13.75 -2.25 22.94
N ASN A 77 -14.68 -1.33 22.64
CA ASN A 77 -16.07 -1.40 23.11
C ASN A 77 -17.02 -2.18 22.19
N CYS A 78 -16.60 -2.63 21.00
CA CYS A 78 -17.41 -3.52 20.16
C CYS A 78 -17.33 -4.98 20.65
N LYS A 79 -18.34 -5.39 21.44
CA LYS A 79 -18.52 -6.73 22.04
C LYS A 79 -18.42 -7.90 21.05
N THR A 80 -18.49 -7.69 19.74
CA THR A 80 -18.47 -8.72 18.69
C THR A 80 -17.07 -9.09 18.16
N ARG A 81 -16.05 -8.22 18.28
CA ARG A 81 -14.66 -8.51 17.84
C ARG A 81 -13.73 -9.00 18.94
N LYS A 82 -14.19 -9.03 20.20
CA LYS A 82 -13.40 -9.44 21.38
C LYS A 82 -12.97 -10.91 21.37
N ARG A 83 -13.57 -11.78 20.55
CA ARG A 83 -13.36 -13.23 20.62
C ARG A 83 -12.08 -13.76 19.93
N HIS A 84 -11.34 -12.97 19.15
CA HIS A 84 -10.27 -13.54 18.29
C HIS A 84 -8.89 -12.85 18.25
N ARG A 85 -8.64 -11.73 18.94
CA ARG A 85 -7.29 -11.10 18.91
C ARG A 85 -6.50 -11.37 20.19
N LYS A 86 -5.47 -12.23 20.08
CA LYS A 86 -4.53 -12.56 21.17
C LYS A 86 -3.53 -11.43 21.50
N HIS A 87 -3.38 -10.44 20.63
CA HIS A 87 -2.43 -9.33 20.79
C HIS A 87 -2.94 -8.05 20.09
N PHE A 88 -2.37 -6.90 20.44
CA PHE A 88 -2.69 -5.62 19.78
C PHE A 88 -2.14 -5.61 18.34
N PRO A 89 -2.81 -4.90 17.41
CA PRO A 89 -2.35 -4.82 16.03
C PRO A 89 -1.03 -4.05 15.94
N THR A 90 -0.11 -4.54 15.11
CA THR A 90 1.20 -3.90 14.86
C THR A 90 1.41 -3.59 13.38
N ASN A 91 0.34 -3.39 12.63
CA ASN A 91 0.39 -3.18 11.17
C ASN A 91 1.06 -1.83 10.85
N ALA A 92 1.53 -1.66 9.60
CA ALA A 92 2.25 -0.44 9.18
C ALA A 92 1.46 0.86 9.45
N SER A 93 0.13 0.85 9.30
CA SER A 93 -0.71 2.03 9.63
C SER A 93 -0.65 2.37 11.13
N VAL A 94 -0.73 1.36 12.01
CA VAL A 94 -0.62 1.56 13.47
C VAL A 94 0.76 2.04 13.87
N LEU A 95 1.82 1.40 13.35
CA LEU A 95 3.21 1.78 13.67
C LEU A 95 3.53 3.23 13.29
N LYS A 96 2.96 3.74 12.19
CA LYS A 96 3.16 5.12 11.74
C LYS A 96 2.48 6.17 12.61
N GLN A 97 1.47 5.80 13.38
CA GLN A 97 0.75 6.70 14.27
C GLN A 97 1.43 6.86 15.63
N ILE A 98 2.34 5.95 15.98
CA ILE A 98 3.07 5.96 17.24
C ILE A 98 4.40 6.68 17.04
N ASN A 99 4.59 7.80 17.74
CA ASN A 99 5.82 8.57 17.67
C ASN A 99 6.94 7.93 18.51
N HIS A 100 7.51 6.82 18.02
CA HIS A 100 8.65 6.18 18.64
C HIS A 100 9.63 5.62 17.59
N PRO A 101 10.96 5.83 17.74
CA PRO A 101 11.96 5.35 16.77
C PRO A 101 11.89 3.85 16.49
N ILE A 102 11.54 3.04 17.50
CA ILE A 102 11.40 1.58 17.35
C ILE A 102 10.34 1.21 16.30
N CYS A 103 9.24 1.96 16.20
CA CYS A 103 8.14 1.67 15.28
C CYS A 103 8.58 1.87 13.83
N VAL A 104 9.35 2.93 13.56
CA VAL A 104 9.94 3.21 12.25
C VAL A 104 10.91 2.10 11.86
N LYS A 105 11.76 1.66 12.79
CA LYS A 105 12.73 0.59 12.55
C LYS A 105 12.04 -0.76 12.31
N ILE A 106 11.01 -1.11 13.07
CA ILE A 106 10.22 -2.34 12.87
C ILE A 106 9.53 -2.32 11.50
N ASP A 107 8.90 -1.21 11.09
CA ASP A 107 8.28 -1.10 9.77
C ASP A 107 9.31 -1.29 8.65
N LYS A 108 10.49 -0.65 8.78
CA LYS A 108 11.60 -0.82 7.83
C LYS A 108 12.10 -2.27 7.78
N TRP A 109 12.28 -2.91 8.94
CA TRP A 109 12.69 -4.31 9.02
C TRP A 109 11.69 -5.25 8.35
N ARG A 110 10.38 -5.09 8.61
CA ARG A 110 9.34 -5.92 8.00
C ARG A 110 9.25 -5.75 6.48
N ARG A 111 9.45 -4.53 5.98
CA ARG A 111 9.54 -4.29 4.53
C ARG A 111 10.70 -5.05 3.90
N MET A 112 11.87 -5.06 4.55
CA MET A 112 13.03 -5.81 4.10
C MET A 112 12.83 -7.33 4.20
N SER A 113 12.25 -7.84 5.30
CA SER A 113 11.91 -9.26 5.48
C SER A 113 10.97 -9.76 4.37
N ASN A 114 9.92 -8.99 4.06
CA ASN A 114 9.00 -9.30 2.96
C ASN A 114 9.70 -9.30 1.58
N ALA A 115 10.58 -8.33 1.34
CA ALA A 115 11.35 -8.26 0.10
C ALA A 115 12.33 -9.43 -0.03
N LEU A 116 12.98 -9.82 1.06
CA LEU A 116 13.88 -10.96 1.12
C LEU A 116 13.14 -12.27 0.84
N SER A 117 11.97 -12.46 1.44
CA SER A 117 11.10 -13.62 1.18
C SER A 117 10.71 -13.69 -0.31
N CYS A 118 10.27 -12.57 -0.89
CA CYS A 118 9.97 -12.47 -2.31
C CYS A 118 11.18 -12.80 -3.19
N LEU A 119 12.35 -12.22 -2.91
CA LEU A 119 13.58 -12.49 -3.67
C LEU A 119 14.03 -13.95 -3.61
N ARG A 120 13.95 -14.57 -2.42
CA ARG A 120 14.28 -15.99 -2.25
C ARG A 120 13.34 -16.89 -3.05
N SER A 121 12.03 -16.61 -3.00
CA SER A 121 11.04 -17.32 -3.80
C SER A 121 11.32 -17.17 -5.30
N LEU A 122 11.58 -15.94 -5.77
CA LEU A 122 11.90 -15.70 -7.17
C LEU A 122 13.18 -16.43 -7.61
N LEU A 123 14.25 -16.38 -6.81
CA LEU A 123 15.52 -17.06 -7.08
C LEU A 123 15.36 -18.58 -7.15
N ALA A 124 14.56 -19.16 -6.27
CA ALA A 124 14.25 -20.60 -6.28
C ALA A 124 13.45 -21.02 -7.52
N SER A 125 12.62 -20.13 -8.07
CA SER A 125 11.81 -20.39 -9.27
C SER A 125 12.51 -20.11 -10.59
N VAL A 126 13.76 -19.66 -10.61
CA VAL A 126 14.47 -19.38 -11.87
C VAL A 126 14.90 -20.68 -12.53
N SER A 127 14.44 -20.91 -13.77
CA SER A 127 14.89 -22.02 -14.60
C SER A 127 16.40 -21.96 -14.86
N SER A 128 17.07 -23.10 -14.67
CA SER A 128 18.52 -23.24 -14.86
C SER A 128 18.95 -23.11 -16.32
N GLY A 129 18.07 -23.40 -17.27
CA GLY A 129 18.41 -23.39 -18.70
C GLY A 129 18.47 -21.98 -19.31
N ASP A 130 17.51 -21.11 -18.98
CA ASP A 130 17.30 -19.84 -19.68
C ASP A 130 17.37 -18.60 -18.77
N SER A 131 17.56 -18.79 -17.46
CA SER A 131 17.52 -17.74 -16.45
C SER A 131 16.20 -16.95 -16.45
N ARG A 132 15.10 -17.64 -16.72
CA ARG A 132 13.75 -17.06 -16.72
C ARG A 132 12.91 -17.62 -15.58
N ILE A 133 11.92 -16.84 -15.19
CA ILE A 133 10.85 -17.27 -14.30
C ILE A 133 9.61 -17.51 -15.14
N HIS A 134 9.04 -18.69 -14.97
CA HIS A 134 7.77 -19.09 -15.55
C HIS A 134 6.77 -19.13 -14.40
N THR A 135 5.79 -18.23 -14.43
CA THR A 135 4.67 -18.23 -13.48
C THR A 135 3.54 -19.07 -14.05
N HIS A 136 2.63 -19.56 -13.21
CA HIS A 136 1.39 -20.18 -13.63
C HIS A 136 0.24 -19.20 -13.50
N PHE A 137 -0.54 -19.02 -14.56
CA PHE A 137 -1.71 -18.16 -14.60
C PHE A 137 -2.99 -18.97 -14.35
N GLU A 138 -3.74 -18.56 -13.33
CA GLU A 138 -5.05 -19.11 -13.02
C GLU A 138 -6.15 -18.23 -13.60
N ASN A 139 -6.85 -18.75 -14.59
CA ASN A 139 -7.93 -18.04 -15.28
C ASN A 139 -9.31 -18.24 -14.61
N ILE A 140 -9.48 -19.24 -13.74
CA ILE A 140 -10.78 -19.65 -13.15
C ILE A 140 -10.77 -19.55 -11.61
N GLY A 141 -9.82 -18.80 -11.02
CA GLY A 141 -9.58 -18.83 -9.57
C GLY A 141 -10.31 -17.76 -8.74
N THR A 142 -10.70 -16.62 -9.34
CA THR A 142 -11.25 -15.49 -8.56
C THR A 142 -12.74 -15.25 -8.84
N ILE A 143 -13.49 -14.90 -7.79
CA ILE A 143 -14.92 -14.55 -7.88
C ILE A 143 -15.14 -13.36 -8.82
N THR A 144 -14.19 -12.43 -8.88
CA THR A 144 -14.27 -11.23 -9.74
C THR A 144 -13.84 -11.48 -11.19
N GLY A 145 -13.42 -12.70 -11.54
CA GLY A 145 -12.93 -13.03 -12.89
C GLY A 145 -11.54 -12.49 -13.23
N ARG A 146 -10.81 -11.94 -12.25
CA ARG A 146 -9.40 -11.54 -12.42
C ARG A 146 -8.51 -12.77 -12.60
N VAL A 147 -7.56 -12.68 -13.52
CA VAL A 147 -6.49 -13.66 -13.68
C VAL A 147 -5.54 -13.53 -12.49
N CYS A 148 -5.24 -14.65 -11.83
CA CYS A 148 -4.21 -14.71 -10.79
C CYS A 148 -2.96 -15.41 -11.30
N CYS A 149 -1.85 -15.27 -10.59
CA CYS A 149 -0.67 -16.07 -10.87
C CYS A 149 0.00 -16.62 -9.60
N PHE A 150 0.63 -17.78 -9.71
CA PHE A 150 1.29 -18.47 -8.60
C PHE A 150 2.53 -19.23 -9.06
N SER A 151 3.34 -19.67 -8.10
CA SER A 151 4.56 -20.48 -8.30
C SER A 151 5.54 -19.95 -9.36
N PRO A 152 6.08 -18.71 -9.23
CA PRO A 152 5.88 -17.73 -8.16
C PRO A 152 4.84 -16.67 -8.55
N ASN A 153 4.26 -15.99 -7.56
CA ASN A 153 3.31 -14.90 -7.84
C ASN A 153 4.06 -13.63 -8.28
N LEU A 154 3.97 -13.31 -9.57
CA LEU A 154 4.59 -12.12 -10.17
C LEU A 154 3.73 -10.86 -10.07
N GLN A 155 2.45 -10.98 -9.70
CA GLN A 155 1.54 -9.84 -9.53
C GLN A 155 1.85 -9.04 -8.26
N PHE A 156 2.38 -9.67 -7.21
CA PHE A 156 2.68 -9.03 -5.92
C PHE A 156 4.11 -8.49 -5.76
N ILE A 157 4.85 -8.29 -6.85
CA ILE A 157 6.22 -7.77 -6.75
C ILE A 157 6.19 -6.26 -6.45
N SER A 158 6.70 -5.90 -5.28
CA SER A 158 6.74 -4.52 -4.79
C SER A 158 7.46 -3.57 -5.76
N LYS A 159 6.78 -2.49 -6.13
CA LYS A 159 7.35 -1.35 -6.86
C LYS A 159 8.09 -0.36 -5.95
N LYS A 160 7.85 -0.42 -4.63
CA LYS A 160 8.41 0.53 -3.68
C LYS A 160 9.90 0.28 -3.52
N SER A 161 10.66 1.35 -3.34
CA SER A 161 12.06 1.24 -2.95
C SER A 161 12.19 0.54 -1.60
N LEU A 162 13.23 -0.29 -1.48
CA LEU A 162 13.51 -1.06 -0.28
C LEU A 162 14.26 -0.26 0.78
N PHE A 163 15.05 0.75 0.38
CA PHE A 163 16.03 1.39 1.26
C PHE A 163 15.79 2.88 1.48
N ASP A 164 15.44 3.61 0.41
CA ASP A 164 15.19 5.04 0.42
C ASP A 164 14.20 5.40 -0.69
N GLU A 165 13.22 6.25 -0.39
CA GLU A 165 12.23 6.74 -1.35
C GLU A 165 12.87 7.39 -2.59
N LYS A 166 14.09 7.93 -2.46
CA LYS A 166 14.84 8.53 -3.57
C LYS A 166 15.63 7.54 -4.42
N THR A 167 15.86 6.31 -3.96
CA THR A 167 16.64 5.32 -4.70
C THR A 167 15.74 4.35 -5.45
N ALA A 168 16.01 4.10 -6.73
CA ALA A 168 15.20 3.20 -7.58
C ALA A 168 15.40 1.69 -7.30
N SER A 169 15.89 1.32 -6.11
CA SER A 169 16.18 -0.07 -5.75
C SER A 169 14.92 -0.78 -5.24
N SER A 170 14.02 -1.11 -6.16
CA SER A 170 12.90 -2.02 -5.93
C SER A 170 13.26 -3.46 -6.31
N VAL A 171 12.51 -4.43 -5.79
CA VAL A 171 12.63 -5.84 -6.20
C VAL A 171 12.44 -5.98 -7.71
N ARG A 172 11.59 -5.15 -8.34
CA ARG A 172 11.35 -5.17 -9.80
C ARG A 172 12.62 -4.93 -10.63
N SER A 173 13.64 -4.28 -10.07
CA SER A 173 14.87 -3.97 -10.80
C SER A 173 15.69 -5.21 -11.18
N ILE A 174 15.40 -6.39 -10.61
CA ILE A 174 16.08 -7.65 -10.95
C ILE A 174 15.58 -8.26 -12.27
N PHE A 175 14.40 -7.87 -12.74
CA PHE A 175 13.87 -8.29 -14.03
C PHE A 175 14.56 -7.49 -15.12
N VAL A 176 15.13 -8.19 -16.09
CA VAL A 176 15.98 -7.58 -17.12
C VAL A 176 15.48 -7.96 -18.50
N VAL A 177 15.76 -7.08 -19.46
CA VAL A 177 15.36 -7.29 -20.85
C VAL A 177 16.46 -8.05 -21.58
N PRO A 178 16.12 -9.08 -22.39
CA PRO A 178 17.10 -9.71 -23.27
C PRO A 178 17.69 -8.71 -24.28
N ASN A 179 18.91 -8.99 -24.75
CA ASN A 179 19.57 -8.17 -25.77
C ASN A 179 18.70 -8.02 -27.02
N GLY A 180 18.67 -6.82 -27.60
CA GLY A 180 17.88 -6.51 -28.79
C GLY A 180 16.37 -6.41 -28.55
N ARG A 181 15.91 -6.36 -27.30
CA ARG A 181 14.50 -6.19 -26.94
C ARG A 181 14.31 -5.02 -25.98
N ILE A 182 13.06 -4.58 -25.86
CA ILE A 182 12.60 -3.63 -24.84
C ILE A 182 11.47 -4.26 -24.02
N LEU A 183 11.29 -3.80 -22.78
CA LEU A 183 10.13 -4.15 -21.96
C LEU A 183 9.17 -2.97 -21.97
N LEU A 184 7.97 -3.21 -22.52
CA LEU A 184 6.90 -2.23 -22.54
C LEU A 184 5.92 -2.53 -21.40
N ALA A 185 5.72 -1.56 -20.51
CA ALA A 185 4.69 -1.62 -19.48
C ALA A 185 3.50 -0.74 -19.91
N VAL A 186 2.33 -1.34 -20.03
CA VAL A 186 1.07 -0.65 -20.38
C VAL A 186 0.09 -0.89 -19.25
N ASP A 187 -0.47 0.19 -18.70
CA ASP A 187 -1.46 0.16 -17.62
C ASP A 187 -2.65 1.05 -18.02
N TYR A 188 -3.86 0.62 -17.69
CA TYR A 188 -5.07 1.38 -18.00
C TYR A 188 -5.18 2.59 -17.07
N SER A 189 -5.33 3.78 -17.65
CA SER A 189 -5.58 4.98 -16.85
C SER A 189 -6.96 4.92 -16.19
N GLN A 190 -6.97 4.84 -14.86
CA GLN A 190 -8.18 4.87 -14.02
C GLN A 190 -9.25 3.83 -14.42
N LEU A 191 -8.86 2.60 -14.80
CA LEU A 191 -9.76 1.57 -15.32
C LEU A 191 -11.06 1.42 -14.50
N GLU A 192 -10.94 1.27 -13.19
CA GLU A 192 -12.09 1.06 -12.30
C GLU A 192 -13.05 2.26 -12.27
N LEU A 193 -12.55 3.50 -12.37
CA LEU A 193 -13.42 4.69 -12.47
C LEU A 193 -14.11 4.78 -13.82
N ARG A 194 -13.44 4.35 -14.89
CA ARG A 194 -14.03 4.33 -16.24
C ARG A 194 -15.12 3.26 -16.34
N ILE A 195 -14.92 2.10 -15.71
CA ILE A 195 -15.96 1.07 -15.59
C ILE A 195 -17.11 1.60 -14.75
N LEU A 196 -16.84 2.22 -13.59
CA LEU A 196 -17.87 2.83 -12.76
C LEU A 196 -18.69 3.85 -13.54
N CYS A 197 -18.04 4.77 -14.26
CA CYS A 197 -18.68 5.75 -15.12
C CYS A 197 -19.60 5.13 -16.17
N ALA A 198 -19.14 4.06 -16.82
CA ALA A 198 -19.93 3.35 -17.83
C ALA A 198 -21.15 2.64 -17.23
N LEU A 199 -21.03 2.13 -15.99
CA LEU A 199 -22.12 1.43 -15.30
C LEU A 199 -23.10 2.37 -14.61
N SER A 200 -22.64 3.51 -14.09
CA SER A 200 -23.47 4.51 -13.41
C SER A 200 -24.12 5.51 -14.37
N GLU A 201 -23.61 5.61 -15.60
CA GLU A 201 -24.01 6.62 -16.60
C GLU A 201 -23.91 8.07 -16.07
N ASP A 202 -23.02 8.31 -15.11
CA ASP A 202 -22.83 9.61 -14.49
C ASP A 202 -22.10 10.58 -15.45
N LEU A 203 -22.82 11.63 -15.88
CA LEU A 203 -22.33 12.63 -16.82
C LEU A 203 -21.22 13.52 -16.23
N GLU A 204 -21.26 13.80 -14.93
CA GLU A 204 -20.23 14.60 -14.26
C GLU A 204 -18.93 13.79 -14.12
N LEU A 205 -19.05 12.51 -13.76
CA LEU A 205 -17.91 11.58 -13.77
C LEU A 205 -17.33 11.41 -15.19
N ALA A 206 -18.20 11.30 -16.20
CA ALA A 206 -17.77 11.20 -17.61
C ALA A 206 -17.04 12.46 -18.09
N LYS A 207 -17.54 13.64 -17.70
CA LYS A 207 -16.92 14.93 -18.00
C LYS A 207 -15.56 15.06 -17.32
N MET A 208 -15.50 14.76 -16.02
CA MET A 208 -14.26 14.80 -15.24
C MET A 208 -13.20 13.85 -15.82
N LEU A 209 -13.55 12.62 -16.21
CA LEU A 209 -12.61 11.64 -16.79
C LEU A 209 -12.09 12.00 -18.20
N LYS A 210 -12.72 13.00 -18.86
CA LYS A 210 -12.29 13.53 -20.17
C LYS A 210 -11.43 14.78 -20.03
N GLU A 211 -11.75 15.65 -19.08
CA GLU A 211 -11.18 17.00 -18.98
C GLU A 211 -9.95 17.06 -18.06
N GLU A 212 -9.92 16.32 -16.95
CA GLU A 212 -8.92 16.49 -15.88
C GLU A 212 -8.51 15.15 -15.24
N ASP A 213 -7.51 15.17 -14.34
CA ASP A 213 -7.23 14.01 -13.48
C ASP A 213 -8.22 13.99 -12.29
N PRO A 214 -9.15 13.00 -12.21
CA PRO A 214 -10.08 12.88 -11.10
C PRO A 214 -9.41 12.93 -9.72
N PHE A 215 -8.22 12.35 -9.59
CA PHE A 215 -7.55 12.28 -8.28
C PHE A 215 -6.94 13.60 -7.86
N GLU A 216 -6.60 14.47 -8.81
CA GLU A 216 -6.12 15.82 -8.51
C GLU A 216 -7.28 16.69 -8.03
N ARG A 217 -8.42 16.64 -8.71
CA ARG A 217 -9.64 17.32 -8.28
C ARG A 217 -10.09 16.86 -6.88
N ILE A 218 -10.10 15.55 -6.62
CA ILE A 218 -10.41 15.00 -5.29
C ILE A 218 -9.37 15.44 -4.25
N SER A 219 -8.09 15.48 -4.60
CA SER A 219 -7.01 15.93 -3.71
C SER A 219 -7.22 17.38 -3.27
N ILE A 220 -7.62 18.25 -4.20
CA ILE A 220 -7.91 19.66 -3.93
C ILE A 220 -9.15 19.79 -3.06
N GLU A 221 -10.25 19.09 -3.38
CA GLU A 221 -11.49 19.14 -2.60
C GLU A 221 -11.28 18.67 -1.16
N PHE A 222 -10.58 17.54 -0.97
CA PHE A 222 -10.28 17.04 0.37
C PHE A 222 -9.35 18.02 1.11
N GLY A 223 -8.35 18.58 0.42
CA GLY A 223 -7.46 19.61 0.98
C GLY A 223 -8.21 20.88 1.42
N ARG A 224 -9.15 21.38 0.60
CA ARG A 224 -10.00 22.54 0.92
C ARG A 224 -10.81 22.29 2.18
N SER A 225 -11.48 21.15 2.27
CA SER A 225 -12.32 20.81 3.42
C SER A 225 -11.51 20.73 4.72
N ILE A 226 -10.31 20.15 4.66
CA ILE A 226 -9.40 20.05 5.82
C ILE A 226 -8.85 21.43 6.22
N ASN A 227 -8.41 22.24 5.24
CA ASN A 227 -7.73 23.52 5.51
C ASN A 227 -8.69 24.63 5.90
N SER A 228 -9.90 24.67 5.32
CA SER A 228 -10.92 25.68 5.61
C SER A 228 -11.25 25.77 7.10
N LYS A 229 -11.29 24.63 7.80
CA LYS A 229 -11.67 24.57 9.22
C LYS A 229 -10.50 24.67 10.20
N ASN A 230 -9.26 24.41 9.77
CA ASN A 230 -8.08 24.73 10.59
C ASN A 230 -7.93 26.25 10.79
N ASN A 231 -8.42 27.06 9.83
CA ASN A 231 -8.48 28.51 9.96
C ASN A 231 -9.61 28.97 10.91
N GLU A 232 -10.72 28.22 11.02
CA GLU A 232 -11.81 28.52 11.96
C GLU A 232 -11.49 28.13 13.42
N LYS A 233 -10.65 27.11 13.65
CA LYS A 233 -10.25 26.63 14.99
C LYS A 233 -9.11 27.43 15.66
N GLY A 234 -8.74 28.59 15.12
CA GLY A 234 -8.07 29.67 15.86
C GLY A 234 -6.63 29.40 16.36
N ASN A 235 -5.75 28.78 15.57
CA ASN A 235 -4.37 28.60 16.05
C ASN A 235 -3.21 28.57 15.04
N LEU A 236 -3.32 29.22 13.88
CA LEU A 236 -2.15 29.47 13.02
C LEU A 236 -2.18 30.89 12.46
N LYS A 237 -1.07 31.60 12.64
CA LYS A 237 -0.78 32.91 12.06
C LYS A 237 -1.08 32.89 10.57
N LYS A 238 -1.78 33.93 10.10
CA LYS A 238 -1.92 34.29 8.68
C LYS A 238 -0.54 34.51 8.08
N GLU A 239 0.09 33.45 7.56
CA GLU A 239 1.14 33.59 6.55
C GLU A 239 0.49 33.48 5.18
N ASN A 240 0.59 34.56 4.43
CA ASN A 240 0.02 34.77 3.10
C ASN A 240 0.67 33.86 2.04
N ASN A 241 0.31 32.57 2.02
CA ASN A 241 0.49 31.69 0.87
C ASN A 241 -0.81 30.88 0.70
N ASN A 242 -1.72 31.38 -0.13
CA ASN A 242 -3.01 30.75 -0.50
C ASN A 242 -2.83 29.51 -1.40
N GLU A 243 -1.80 28.69 -1.16
CA GLU A 243 -1.71 27.38 -1.78
C GLU A 243 -2.46 26.39 -0.91
N ILE A 244 -3.65 25.96 -1.36
CA ILE A 244 -4.36 24.83 -0.76
C ILE A 244 -3.43 23.62 -0.89
N VAL A 245 -2.78 23.24 0.22
CA VAL A 245 -2.00 22.00 0.27
C VAL A 245 -3.00 20.84 0.24
N GLY A 246 -3.18 20.25 -0.95
CA GLY A 246 -3.98 19.05 -1.14
C GLY A 246 -3.39 17.85 -0.39
N ILE A 247 -4.17 16.79 -0.23
CA ILE A 247 -3.73 15.56 0.45
C ILE A 247 -2.72 14.72 -0.37
N GLY A 248 -2.45 15.15 -1.60
CA GLY A 248 -1.57 14.48 -2.55
C GLY A 248 -2.32 13.46 -3.41
N ARG A 249 -2.03 13.46 -4.71
CA ARG A 249 -2.72 12.65 -5.71
C ARG A 249 -2.79 11.15 -5.38
N GLU A 250 -1.69 10.55 -4.94
CA GLU A 250 -1.66 9.11 -4.61
C GLU A 250 -2.51 8.77 -3.37
N LYS A 251 -2.57 9.68 -2.39
CA LYS A 251 -3.43 9.53 -1.22
C LYS A 251 -4.89 9.71 -1.61
N ALA A 252 -5.20 10.72 -2.43
CA ALA A 252 -6.54 10.94 -2.97
C ALA A 252 -7.04 9.73 -3.78
N LYS A 253 -6.18 9.13 -4.62
CA LYS A 253 -6.49 7.89 -5.34
C LYS A 253 -6.84 6.74 -4.41
N GLN A 254 -6.04 6.52 -3.36
CA GLN A 254 -6.30 5.46 -2.38
C GLN A 254 -7.63 5.67 -1.65
N LEU A 255 -7.90 6.91 -1.21
CA LEU A 255 -9.13 7.24 -0.50
C LEU A 255 -10.36 7.16 -1.42
N CYS A 256 -10.26 7.64 -2.65
CA CYS A 256 -11.32 7.57 -3.66
C CYS A 256 -11.82 6.13 -3.84
N TYR A 257 -10.92 5.19 -4.15
CA TYR A 257 -11.30 3.79 -4.30
C TYR A 257 -11.81 3.18 -3.00
N ALA A 258 -11.20 3.52 -1.86
CA ALA A 258 -11.67 3.02 -0.59
C ALA A 258 -13.10 3.47 -0.29
N ILE A 259 -13.46 4.73 -0.58
CA ILE A 259 -14.82 5.27 -0.41
C ILE A 259 -15.79 4.59 -1.38
N ILE A 260 -15.42 4.42 -2.65
CA ILE A 260 -16.23 3.69 -3.66
C ILE A 260 -16.54 2.26 -3.19
N TYR A 261 -15.58 1.59 -2.55
CA TYR A 261 -15.73 0.25 -2.00
C TYR A 261 -16.28 0.21 -0.56
N GLY A 262 -16.80 1.32 -0.04
CA GLY A 262 -17.53 1.37 1.24
C GLY A 262 -16.69 1.67 2.48
N MET A 263 -15.58 2.40 2.36
CA MET A 263 -14.85 2.93 3.51
C MET A 263 -15.75 3.87 4.33
N GLY A 264 -15.98 3.52 5.60
CA GLY A 264 -16.78 4.35 6.51
C GLY A 264 -16.01 5.55 7.08
N ALA A 265 -16.76 6.54 7.58
CA ALA A 265 -16.25 7.80 8.11
C ALA A 265 -15.19 7.65 9.21
N THR A 266 -15.32 6.66 10.09
CA THR A 266 -14.32 6.40 11.14
C THR A 266 -12.95 6.04 10.56
N THR A 267 -12.91 5.25 9.50
CA THR A 267 -11.66 4.83 8.86
C THR A 267 -11.05 5.98 8.07
N LEU A 268 -11.88 6.73 7.34
CA LEU A 268 -11.45 7.93 6.63
C LEU A 268 -10.90 9.00 7.58
N GLY A 269 -11.58 9.24 8.70
CA GLY A 269 -11.15 10.19 9.73
C GLY A 269 -9.77 9.87 10.28
N ASN A 270 -9.48 8.59 10.52
CA ASN A 270 -8.15 8.16 10.98
C ASN A 270 -7.05 8.36 9.92
N GLU A 271 -7.33 8.08 8.65
CA GLU A 271 -6.35 8.25 7.55
C GLU A 271 -6.09 9.73 7.24
N LEU A 272 -7.09 10.60 7.41
CA LEU A 272 -6.98 12.04 7.21
C LEU A 272 -6.62 12.82 8.47
N LYS A 273 -6.63 12.17 9.65
CA LYS A 273 -6.45 12.79 10.98
C LYS A 273 -7.48 13.89 11.26
N ILE A 274 -8.74 13.61 10.95
CA ILE A 274 -9.90 14.51 11.16
C ILE A 274 -10.97 13.81 12.00
N GLN A 275 -11.94 14.58 12.49
CA GLN A 275 -13.04 14.01 13.28
C GLN A 275 -13.94 13.12 12.42
N THR A 276 -14.58 12.13 13.04
CA THR A 276 -15.48 11.19 12.33
C THR A 276 -16.63 11.93 11.62
N GLU A 277 -17.18 12.96 12.26
CA GLU A 277 -18.24 13.80 11.68
C GLU A 277 -17.75 14.56 10.44
N GLU A 278 -16.54 15.10 10.49
CA GLU A 278 -15.90 15.79 9.36
C GLU A 278 -15.62 14.81 8.20
N ALA A 279 -15.19 13.59 8.53
CA ALA A 279 -15.00 12.54 7.54
C ALA A 279 -16.33 12.09 6.90
N GLN A 280 -17.44 12.08 7.65
CA GLN A 280 -18.75 11.78 7.07
C GLN A 280 -19.17 12.86 6.06
N LEU A 281 -18.99 14.14 6.41
CA LEU A 281 -19.26 15.25 5.48
C LEU A 281 -18.41 15.16 4.19
N LEU A 282 -17.17 14.69 4.30
CA LEU A 282 -16.32 14.43 3.13
C LEU A 282 -16.83 13.29 2.26
N ILE A 283 -17.31 12.20 2.86
CA ILE A 283 -17.91 11.09 2.12
C ILE A 283 -19.18 11.56 1.41
N ASP A 284 -20.04 12.30 2.12
CA ASP A 284 -21.29 12.83 1.56
C ASP A 284 -20.99 13.82 0.42
N GLY A 285 -20.00 14.70 0.61
CA GLY A 285 -19.51 15.61 -0.43
C GLY A 285 -18.92 14.88 -1.63
N PHE A 286 -18.19 13.80 -1.39
CA PHE A 286 -17.63 12.95 -2.45
C PHE A 286 -18.73 12.32 -3.31
N PHE A 287 -19.78 11.75 -2.70
CA PHE A 287 -20.89 11.19 -3.47
C PHE A 287 -21.75 12.27 -4.16
N LYS A 288 -21.79 13.51 -3.64
CA LYS A 288 -22.40 14.64 -4.34
C LYS A 288 -21.64 15.08 -5.60
N LEU A 289 -20.34 14.79 -5.69
CA LEU A 289 -19.56 14.99 -6.93
C LEU A 289 -19.92 13.94 -7.99
N PHE A 290 -20.52 12.82 -7.57
CA PHE A 290 -20.93 11.70 -8.42
C PHE A 290 -22.40 11.33 -8.18
N PRO A 291 -23.34 12.27 -8.40
CA PRO A 291 -24.74 12.01 -8.13
C PRO A 291 -25.24 10.97 -9.14
N SER A 292 -25.47 9.73 -8.68
CA SER A 292 -26.30 8.79 -9.42
C SER A 292 -27.73 9.32 -9.49
N LYS A 293 -28.44 9.01 -10.57
CA LYS A 293 -29.90 9.23 -10.64
C LYS A 293 -30.62 8.56 -9.47
#